data_AF-A0A3E4UTS9-F1
#
_entry.id   AF-A0A3E4UTS9-F1
#
_cell.length_a   1.000
_cell.length_b   1.000
_cell.length_c   1.000
_cell.angle_alpha   90.00
_cell.angle_beta   90.00
_cell.angle_gamma   90.00
#
_symmetry.space_group_name_H-M   'P 1'
#
loop_
_entity.id
_entity.type
_entity.pdbx_description
1 polymer ?
#
loop_
_entity_poly.entity_id
_entity_poly.type
_entity_poly.pdbx_seq_one_letter_code
_entity_poly.pdbx_strand_id
1 'polypeptide(L)'
;MKGRIVNVSFETQNVVYLTQGIGQEEQYKYDGKFPGGNGTYVTGGEYNSFIMLKIFVYDLEKCININIKEIVLQLNKRKRVSGNMIDTLVKNNVGRKVEFDFNDKGIHFSDGALNLIV
;
A
#
# COMPACT_ATOMS: atom_id res chain seq x y z
N MET A 1 -1.56 -23.79 -4.10
CA MET A 1 -0.62 -23.32 -5.17
C MET A 1 0.78 -23.10 -4.61
N LYS A 2 1.82 -23.19 -5.44
CA LYS A 2 3.22 -22.96 -5.02
C LYS A 2 3.84 -21.77 -5.72
N GLY A 3 4.68 -21.02 -5.00
CA GLY A 3 5.39 -19.88 -5.56
C GLY A 3 6.61 -19.46 -4.75
N ARG A 4 7.22 -18.36 -5.18
CA ARG A 4 8.35 -17.71 -4.51
C ARG A 4 8.05 -16.25 -4.27
N ILE A 5 8.33 -15.76 -3.07
CA ILE A 5 8.28 -14.33 -2.79
C ILE A 5 9.46 -13.68 -3.51
N VAL A 6 9.15 -12.76 -4.42
CA VAL A 6 10.17 -12.07 -5.23
C VAL A 6 10.37 -10.62 -4.81
N ASN A 7 9.40 -10.01 -4.14
CA ASN A 7 9.53 -8.65 -3.63
C ASN A 7 8.57 -8.38 -2.46
N VAL A 8 8.95 -7.42 -1.62
CA VAL A 8 8.08 -6.72 -0.68
C VAL A 8 8.31 -5.22 -0.87
N SER A 9 7.28 -4.46 -1.23
CA SER A 9 7.37 -3.00 -1.44
C SER A 9 6.38 -2.24 -0.57
N PHE A 10 6.72 -0.98 -0.27
CA PHE A 10 5.78 -0.02 0.29
C PHE A 10 5.37 0.96 -0.80
N GLU A 11 4.07 1.03 -1.05
CA GLU A 11 3.50 1.86 -2.11
C GLU A 11 2.54 2.87 -1.49
N THR A 12 2.49 4.06 -2.07
CA THR A 12 1.58 5.12 -1.65
C THR A 12 0.76 5.59 -2.84
N GLN A 13 -0.50 5.92 -2.57
CA GLN A 13 -1.40 6.52 -3.54
C GLN A 13 -1.97 7.79 -2.91
N ASN A 14 -1.60 8.93 -3.50
CA ASN A 14 -2.02 10.24 -3.06
C ASN A 14 -3.05 10.78 -4.04
N VAL A 15 -4.22 11.16 -3.54
CA VAL A 15 -5.24 11.87 -4.30
C VAL A 15 -5.33 13.28 -3.75
N VAL A 16 -5.38 14.26 -4.64
CA VAL A 16 -5.63 15.67 -4.29
C VAL A 16 -6.98 16.08 -4.84
N TYR A 17 -7.76 16.79 -4.04
CA TYR A 17 -9.05 17.32 -4.46
C TYR A 17 -8.88 18.75 -4.92
N LEU A 18 -9.35 19.02 -6.13
CA LEU A 18 -9.31 20.34 -6.73
C LEU A 18 -10.72 20.92 -6.75
N THR A 19 -10.86 22.14 -6.27
CA THR A 19 -12.05 22.96 -6.49
C THR A 19 -11.69 24.02 -7.53
N GLN A 20 -12.42 24.03 -8.65
CA GLN A 20 -12.14 24.85 -9.83
C GLN A 20 -13.32 25.75 -10.18
N GLY A 21 -13.06 26.76 -11.01
CA GLY A 21 -14.08 27.69 -11.49
C GLY A 21 -14.50 28.74 -10.46
N ILE A 22 -13.66 29.02 -9.45
CA ILE A 22 -13.96 30.04 -8.45
C ILE A 22 -13.77 31.42 -9.07
N GLY A 23 -14.85 32.19 -9.13
CA GLY A 23 -14.84 33.56 -9.65
C GLY A 23 -13.91 34.47 -8.83
N GLN A 24 -13.29 35.45 -9.49
CA GLN A 24 -12.26 36.31 -8.89
C GLN A 24 -12.71 36.99 -7.59
N GLU A 25 -13.97 37.43 -7.52
CA GLU A 25 -14.55 38.06 -6.32
C GLU A 25 -14.66 37.10 -5.13
N GLU A 26 -14.67 35.79 -5.36
CA GLU A 26 -14.82 34.75 -4.34
C GLU A 26 -13.47 34.10 -3.96
N GLN A 27 -12.41 34.36 -4.74
CA GLN A 27 -11.08 33.76 -4.55
C GLN A 27 -10.46 34.10 -3.18
N TYR A 28 -10.76 35.28 -2.62
CA TYR A 28 -10.28 35.70 -1.30
C TYR A 28 -10.66 34.74 -0.15
N LYS A 29 -11.72 33.93 -0.32
CA LYS A 29 -12.14 32.93 0.67
C LYS A 29 -11.16 31.76 0.75
N TYR A 30 -10.43 31.52 -0.34
CA TYR A 30 -9.53 30.39 -0.54
C TYR A 30 -8.05 30.79 -0.52
N ASP A 31 -7.72 31.97 -1.03
CA ASP A 31 -6.37 32.51 -1.05
C ASP A 31 -5.76 32.53 0.36
N GLY A 32 -4.51 32.04 0.46
CA GLY A 32 -3.79 31.92 1.73
C GLY A 32 -4.22 30.76 2.64
N LYS A 33 -5.38 30.15 2.42
CA LYS A 33 -5.85 28.95 3.16
C LYS A 33 -5.57 27.66 2.41
N PHE A 34 -5.70 27.68 1.09
CA PHE A 34 -5.53 26.52 0.23
C PHE A 34 -4.44 26.79 -0.80
N PRO A 35 -3.53 25.83 -1.06
CA PRO A 35 -2.59 25.94 -2.18
C PRO A 35 -3.34 26.05 -3.50
N GLY A 36 -3.03 27.05 -4.31
CA GLY A 36 -3.73 27.29 -5.57
C GLY A 36 -3.74 28.75 -5.98
N GLY A 37 -4.56 29.08 -6.97
CA GLY A 37 -4.76 30.41 -7.52
C GLY A 37 -5.56 30.38 -8.82
N ASN A 38 -5.91 31.57 -9.34
CA ASN A 38 -6.67 31.72 -10.59
C ASN A 38 -7.95 30.87 -10.63
N GLY A 39 -8.65 30.80 -9.51
CA GLY A 39 -9.92 30.09 -9.40
C GLY A 39 -9.81 28.57 -9.28
N THR A 40 -8.60 28.03 -9.06
CA THR A 40 -8.34 26.60 -8.81
C THR A 40 -7.55 26.40 -7.52
N TYR A 41 -8.07 25.61 -6.59
CA TYR A 41 -7.46 25.39 -5.27
C TYR A 41 -7.48 23.91 -4.88
N VAL A 42 -6.42 23.47 -4.19
CA VAL A 42 -6.34 22.16 -3.55
C VAL A 42 -7.09 22.23 -2.22
N THR A 43 -8.28 21.63 -2.15
CA THR A 43 -9.18 21.73 -0.99
C THR A 43 -9.13 20.53 -0.05
N GLY A 44 -8.41 19.49 -0.44
CA GLY A 44 -8.18 18.33 0.39
C GLY A 44 -7.37 17.27 -0.34
N GLY A 45 -7.31 16.10 0.27
CA GLY A 45 -6.69 14.95 -0.35
C GLY A 45 -6.83 13.70 0.51
N GLU A 46 -6.52 12.57 -0.11
CA GLU A 46 -6.46 11.27 0.55
C GLU A 46 -5.06 10.69 0.39
N TYR A 47 -4.58 10.10 1.48
CA TYR A 47 -3.34 9.35 1.52
C TYR A 47 -3.66 7.88 1.78
N ASN A 48 -3.42 7.04 0.78
CA ASN A 48 -3.49 5.60 0.91
C ASN A 48 -2.09 5.01 0.83
N SER A 49 -1.86 3.92 1.55
CA SER A 49 -0.59 3.19 1.49
C SER A 49 -0.78 1.70 1.64
N PHE A 50 0.13 0.95 1.04
CA PHE A 50 0.05 -0.50 0.87
C PHE A 50 1.41 -1.14 1.13
N ILE A 51 1.42 -2.35 1.68
CA ILE A 51 2.60 -3.21 1.71
C ILE A 51 2.33 -4.32 0.71
N MET A 52 2.97 -4.27 -0.45
CA MET A 52 2.72 -5.20 -1.54
C MET A 52 3.71 -6.37 -1.46
N LEU A 53 3.18 -7.57 -1.26
CA LEU A 53 3.90 -8.83 -1.36
C LEU A 53 3.75 -9.35 -2.79
N LYS A 54 4.87 -9.46 -3.51
CA LYS A 54 4.91 -10.00 -4.87
C LYS A 54 5.36 -11.45 -4.84
N ILE A 55 4.54 -12.34 -5.41
CA ILE A 55 4.81 -13.78 -5.46
C ILE A 55 4.82 -14.22 -6.91
N PHE A 56 5.90 -14.86 -7.33
CA PHE A 56 5.95 -15.59 -8.60
C PHE A 56 5.33 -16.98 -8.40
N VAL A 57 4.21 -17.24 -9.06
CA VAL A 57 3.45 -18.49 -8.98
C VAL A 57 3.95 -19.43 -10.06
N TYR A 58 4.45 -20.61 -9.66
CA TYR A 58 5.14 -21.51 -10.58
C TYR A 58 4.22 -22.04 -11.67
N ASP A 59 3.03 -22.52 -11.28
CA ASP A 59 2.09 -23.17 -12.21
C ASP A 59 1.48 -22.20 -13.24
N LEU A 60 1.50 -20.89 -12.94
CA LEU A 60 0.95 -19.85 -13.81
C LEU A 60 2.03 -19.08 -14.58
N GLU A 61 3.31 -19.29 -14.24
CA GLU A 61 4.46 -18.50 -14.70
C GLU A 61 4.24 -16.98 -14.61
N LYS A 62 3.49 -16.54 -13.58
CA LYS A 62 3.06 -15.15 -13.41
C LYS A 62 3.27 -14.66 -12.01
N CYS A 63 3.43 -13.34 -11.88
CA CYS A 63 3.47 -12.69 -10.59
C CYS A 63 2.06 -12.25 -10.16
N ILE A 64 1.76 -12.49 -8.89
CA ILE A 64 0.61 -11.89 -8.21
C ILE A 64 1.11 -10.89 -7.16
N ASN A 65 0.32 -9.85 -6.91
CA ASN A 65 0.61 -8.86 -5.88
C ASN A 65 -0.51 -8.89 -4.84
N ILE A 66 -0.14 -8.87 -3.57
CA ILE A 66 -1.07 -8.98 -2.45
C ILE A 66 -0.77 -7.87 -1.45
N ASN A 67 -1.78 -7.10 -1.07
CA ASN A 67 -1.62 -6.12 0.00
C ASN A 67 -1.67 -6.83 1.36
N ILE A 68 -0.57 -6.77 2.11
CA ILE A 68 -0.42 -7.38 3.44
C ILE A 68 -0.30 -6.33 4.56
N LYS A 69 -0.59 -5.05 4.29
CA LYS A 69 -0.40 -3.97 5.27
C LYS A 69 -1.16 -4.18 6.58
N GLU A 70 -2.46 -4.48 6.50
CA GLU A 70 -3.31 -4.60 7.69
C GLU A 70 -2.83 -5.71 8.62
N ILE A 71 -2.55 -6.90 8.06
CA ILE A 71 -2.05 -8.04 8.85
C ILE A 71 -0.67 -7.76 9.45
N VAL A 72 0.23 -7.10 8.71
CA VAL A 72 1.54 -6.69 9.25
C VAL A 72 1.37 -5.71 10.41
N LEU A 73 0.52 -4.69 10.27
CA LEU A 73 0.30 -3.71 11.34
C LEU A 73 -0.33 -4.34 12.58
N GLN A 74 -1.32 -5.22 12.39
CA GLN A 74 -1.98 -5.94 13.47
C GLN A 74 -1.01 -6.85 14.24
N LEU A 75 -0.24 -7.68 13.54
CA LEU A 75 0.73 -8.60 14.15
C LEU A 75 1.80 -7.85 14.94
N ASN A 76 2.23 -6.68 14.47
CA ASN A 76 3.27 -5.87 15.10
C ASN A 76 2.75 -4.83 16.11
N LYS A 77 1.43 -4.78 16.33
CA LYS A 77 0.76 -3.79 17.20
C LYS A 77 1.16 -2.34 16.86
N ARG A 78 1.26 -2.03 15.56
CA ARG A 78 1.65 -0.70 15.05
C ARG A 78 0.47 -0.02 14.36
N LYS A 79 0.44 1.31 14.42
CA LYS A 79 -0.54 2.13 13.68
C LYS A 79 -0.01 2.64 12.33
N ARG A 80 1.31 2.60 12.13
CA ARG A 80 2.00 3.16 10.95
C ARG A 80 3.14 2.23 10.52
N VAL A 81 3.41 2.25 9.22
CA VAL A 81 4.53 1.52 8.61
C VAL A 81 5.78 2.39 8.72
N SER A 82 6.91 1.79 9.12
CA SER A 82 8.23 2.43 9.14
C SER A 82 9.14 1.86 8.04
N GLY A 83 10.19 2.59 7.66
CA GLY A 83 11.19 2.09 6.71
C GLY A 83 11.82 0.76 7.18
N ASN A 84 12.30 0.73 8.43
CA ASN A 84 12.90 -0.46 9.03
C ASN A 84 11.96 -1.69 9.03
N MET A 85 10.65 -1.46 9.16
CA MET A 85 9.66 -2.54 9.08
C MET A 85 9.67 -3.18 7.69
N ILE A 86 9.70 -2.36 6.63
CA ILE A 86 9.77 -2.85 5.25
C ILE A 86 11.10 -3.58 5.00
N ASP A 87 12.22 -3.00 5.42
CA ASP A 87 13.54 -3.61 5.22
C ASP A 87 13.63 -4.98 5.89
N THR A 88 13.06 -5.11 7.09
CA THR A 88 13.05 -6.38 7.82
C THR A 88 12.10 -7.38 7.18
N LEU A 89 10.93 -6.95 6.68
CA LEU A 89 10.03 -7.82 5.91
C LEU A 89 10.68 -8.33 4.62
N VAL A 90 11.40 -7.46 3.90
CA VAL A 90 12.18 -7.84 2.70
C VAL A 90 13.21 -8.92 3.08
N LYS A 91 14.04 -8.65 4.09
CA LYS A 91 15.10 -9.55 4.54
C LYS A 91 14.56 -10.91 4.98
N ASN A 92 13.41 -10.93 5.65
CA ASN A 92 12.84 -12.15 6.22
C ASN A 92 12.10 -13.02 5.19
N ASN A 93 11.58 -12.42 4.11
CA ASN A 93 10.61 -13.09 3.24
C ASN A 93 11.07 -13.25 1.79
N VAL A 94 11.81 -12.28 1.22
CA VAL A 94 12.20 -12.36 -0.19
C VAL A 94 13.07 -13.59 -0.44
N GLY A 95 12.76 -14.32 -1.49
CA GLY A 95 13.41 -15.57 -1.85
C GLY A 95 12.81 -16.82 -1.20
N ARG A 96 11.94 -16.70 -0.20
CA ARG A 96 11.24 -17.86 0.39
C ARG A 96 10.26 -18.49 -0.61
N LYS A 97 10.22 -19.82 -0.61
CA LYS A 97 9.17 -20.59 -1.27
C LYS A 97 7.95 -20.63 -0.35
N VAL A 98 6.77 -20.48 -0.93
CA VAL A 98 5.50 -20.46 -0.21
C VAL A 98 4.48 -21.37 -0.89
N GLU A 99 3.65 -21.98 -0.07
CA GLU A 99 2.44 -22.68 -0.48
C GLU A 99 1.24 -21.89 0.04
N PHE A 100 0.28 -21.64 -0.83
CA PHE A 100 -0.88 -20.81 -0.53
C PHE A 100 -2.07 -21.23 -1.39
N ASP A 101 -3.27 -21.05 -0.87
CA ASP A 101 -4.51 -21.32 -1.57
C ASP A 101 -5.30 -20.03 -1.77
N PHE A 102 -6.08 -19.96 -2.85
CA PHE A 102 -6.99 -18.86 -3.11
C PHE A 102 -8.43 -19.36 -3.01
N ASN A 103 -9.28 -18.59 -2.35
CA ASN A 103 -10.71 -18.82 -2.27
C ASN A 103 -11.45 -17.47 -2.33
N ASP A 104 -12.78 -17.50 -2.20
CA ASP A 104 -13.62 -16.30 -2.27
C ASP A 104 -13.32 -15.26 -1.16
N LYS A 105 -12.56 -15.64 -0.12
CA LYS A 105 -12.14 -14.78 0.99
C LYS A 105 -10.73 -14.22 0.81
N GLY A 106 -9.99 -14.64 -0.23
CA GLY A 106 -8.67 -14.16 -0.56
C GLY A 106 -7.60 -15.24 -0.62
N ILE A 107 -6.36 -14.86 -0.35
CA ILE A 107 -5.19 -15.74 -0.41
C ILE A 107 -4.78 -16.14 1.01
N HIS A 108 -4.71 -17.44 1.24
CA HIS A 108 -4.36 -18.04 2.51
C HIS A 108 -3.00 -18.72 2.42
N PHE A 109 -2.11 -18.40 3.35
CA PHE A 109 -0.81 -19.04 3.48
C PHE A 109 -0.86 -20.09 4.58
N SER A 110 -0.15 -21.19 4.42
CA SER A 110 0.08 -22.14 5.51
C SER A 110 0.84 -21.48 6.67
N ASP A 111 0.57 -21.90 7.91
CA ASP A 111 1.24 -21.36 9.09
C ASP A 111 2.77 -21.41 8.96
N GLY A 112 3.42 -20.29 9.29
CA GLY A 112 4.89 -20.14 9.21
C GLY A 112 5.46 -19.86 7.81
N ALA A 113 4.64 -19.88 6.75
CA ALA A 113 5.10 -19.57 5.39
C ALA A 113 5.61 -18.12 5.26
N LEU A 114 5.03 -17.19 6.02
CA LEU A 114 5.42 -15.79 6.08
C LEU A 114 5.99 -15.44 7.46
N ASN A 115 7.06 -14.65 7.49
CA ASN A 115 7.59 -14.05 8.70
C ASN A 115 7.25 -12.56 8.71
N LEU A 116 6.08 -12.23 9.25
CA LEU A 116 5.50 -10.89 9.23
C LEU A 116 5.71 -10.10 10.54
N ILE A 117 6.31 -10.71 11.56
CA ILE A 117 6.62 -10.06 12.83
C ILE A 117 8.02 -9.43 12.74
N VAL A 118 8.12 -8.15 13.09
CA VAL A 118 9.25 -7.24 12.83
C VAL A 118 9.44 -6.25 13.95
#